data_AF-A0A5M6DHR0-F1
#
_entry.id   AF-A0A5M6DHR0-F1
#
_cell.length_a   1.000
_cell.length_b   1.000
_cell.length_c   1.000
_cell.angle_alpha   90.00
_cell.angle_beta   90.00
_cell.angle_gamma   90.00
#
_symmetry.space_group_name_H-M   'P 1'
#
loop_
_entity.id
_entity.type
_entity.pdbx_description
1 polymer ?
#
loop_
_entity_poly.entity_id
_entity_poly.type
_entity_poly.pdbx_seq_one_letter_code
_entity_poly.pdbx_strand_id
1 'polypeptide(L)'
;MNAPDSGTPQPSLFATSDLRTTAESDPESSGAARLSPATADIPRNQHSSADATEGTLSENAALSQLLLEIARLLEEQHAGEFRVRAYRNAAATLQELRTPVREIEAAGGTPALEALPTIGRSIATLIEQYLRTGHLPLLDRLRGEENAERLFAMIPTLGPELSHRIYDALHLETLPELYAAARDGRLNSVPGIGRKRVLAIRDYLAGKIRSEVRPPAASHRNPPQSEQNRQIPVTELLSVDEEYRRRAAEGRLPKIAPRRFNPAAAAWLPILHTERDGRHYTAMFSNTARAHELNTTHDWVVIYRDDHQSDGRWTVITSQFGPLKGCRIVRGREDDCLHHYRRENR
;
A
#
# COMPACT_ATOMS: atom_id res chain seq x y z
N MET A 1 -3.84 -69.75 -11.73
CA MET A 1 -3.26 -70.10 -10.42
C MET A 1 -3.71 -69.06 -9.41
N ASN A 2 -4.70 -69.46 -8.62
CA ASN A 2 -5.16 -69.05 -7.28
C ASN A 2 -5.01 -67.60 -6.76
N ALA A 3 -6.17 -66.98 -6.51
CA ALA A 3 -6.46 -66.11 -5.35
C ALA A 3 -6.85 -67.01 -4.12
N PRO A 4 -7.44 -66.54 -2.99
CA PRO A 4 -7.65 -65.19 -2.41
C PRO A 4 -7.41 -65.13 -0.85
N ASP A 5 -7.76 -64.00 -0.19
CA ASP A 5 -8.43 -63.82 1.14
C ASP A 5 -7.93 -62.53 1.84
N SER A 6 -8.72 -61.48 2.10
CA SER A 6 -9.91 -61.26 2.95
C SER A 6 -9.59 -60.89 4.41
N GLY A 7 -10.29 -59.89 4.96
CA GLY A 7 -10.28 -59.60 6.39
C GLY A 7 -10.44 -58.13 6.79
N THR A 8 -11.66 -57.59 6.69
CA THR A 8 -12.15 -56.54 7.62
C THR A 8 -12.53 -57.21 8.96
N PRO A 9 -12.53 -56.51 10.10
CA PRO A 9 -13.79 -55.90 10.57
C PRO A 9 -13.67 -54.60 11.40
N GLN A 10 -14.73 -53.78 11.35
CA GLN A 10 -15.14 -52.80 12.37
C GLN A 10 -15.84 -53.51 13.55
N PRO A 11 -15.96 -52.89 14.73
CA PRO A 11 -17.27 -52.33 15.18
C PRO A 11 -17.13 -50.99 15.96
N SER A 12 -17.90 -49.94 15.66
CA SER A 12 -19.24 -49.54 16.21
C SER A 12 -19.30 -49.26 17.72
N LEU A 13 -19.85 -48.10 18.15
CA LEU A 13 -21.16 -47.98 18.85
C LEU A 13 -21.43 -46.63 19.58
N PHE A 14 -22.67 -46.14 19.38
CA PHE A 14 -23.60 -45.44 20.30
C PHE A 14 -23.30 -44.01 20.81
N ALA A 15 -24.27 -43.11 21.03
CA ALA A 15 -25.74 -43.10 20.86
C ALA A 15 -26.31 -41.67 21.13
N THR A 16 -27.50 -41.38 20.56
CA THR A 16 -28.67 -40.61 21.10
C THR A 16 -28.50 -39.15 21.58
N SER A 17 -29.50 -38.27 21.69
CA SER A 17 -30.84 -37.95 21.14
C SER A 17 -31.40 -36.84 22.07
N ASP A 18 -32.45 -36.15 21.63
CA ASP A 18 -33.45 -35.37 22.40
C ASP A 18 -33.20 -33.85 22.52
N LEU A 19 -34.06 -32.93 22.03
CA LEU A 19 -35.51 -32.64 22.17
C LEU A 19 -35.92 -31.83 23.43
N ARG A 20 -36.44 -30.62 23.14
CA ARG A 20 -37.66 -29.97 23.69
C ARG A 20 -37.65 -29.22 25.06
N THR A 21 -38.04 -27.93 24.95
CA THR A 21 -39.28 -27.31 25.52
C THR A 21 -39.36 -26.85 27.00
N THR A 22 -39.72 -25.55 27.14
CA THR A 22 -40.57 -24.86 28.18
C THR A 22 -40.13 -24.90 29.64
N ALA A 23 -40.54 -24.03 30.57
CA ALA A 23 -41.19 -22.72 30.70
C ALA A 23 -41.25 -22.46 32.23
N GLU A 24 -41.81 -21.32 32.65
CA GLU A 24 -42.30 -21.02 34.02
C GLU A 24 -41.23 -20.76 35.10
N SER A 25 -41.36 -19.81 36.02
CA SER A 25 -42.36 -18.77 36.33
C SER A 25 -41.86 -18.00 37.58
N ASP A 26 -41.97 -16.66 37.57
CA ASP A 26 -42.61 -15.75 38.57
C ASP A 26 -42.79 -16.17 40.06
N PRO A 27 -43.17 -15.27 41.01
CA PRO A 27 -43.12 -13.79 41.08
C PRO A 27 -42.77 -13.27 42.51
N GLU A 28 -42.91 -11.94 42.74
CA GLU A 28 -43.57 -11.25 43.89
C GLU A 28 -42.87 -9.93 44.26
N SER A 29 -43.46 -8.77 43.91
CA SER A 29 -44.35 -7.94 44.77
C SER A 29 -43.54 -6.74 45.34
N SER A 30 -44.03 -5.55 45.66
CA SER A 30 -45.31 -4.84 45.62
C SER A 30 -45.01 -3.38 46.07
N GLY A 31 -45.88 -2.42 45.73
CA GLY A 31 -45.96 -1.09 46.39
C GLY A 31 -45.73 0.09 45.44
N ALA A 32 -46.72 0.59 44.69
CA ALA A 32 -47.87 1.42 45.09
C ALA A 32 -47.56 2.91 45.38
N ALA A 33 -47.97 3.74 44.41
CA ALA A 33 -48.68 5.03 44.52
C ALA A 33 -47.92 6.32 44.92
N ARG A 34 -47.93 7.33 44.03
CA ARG A 34 -48.90 8.47 44.03
C ARG A 34 -48.56 9.53 42.96
N LEU A 35 -49.61 10.10 42.37
CA LEU A 35 -49.64 11.17 41.38
C LEU A 35 -49.49 12.56 42.01
N SER A 36 -48.71 13.47 41.40
CA SER A 36 -49.20 14.79 40.90
C SER A 36 -48.07 15.65 40.28
N PRO A 37 -48.39 16.61 39.40
CA PRO A 37 -47.49 17.14 38.37
C PRO A 37 -47.00 18.56 38.66
N ALA A 38 -45.83 18.94 38.10
CA ALA A 38 -45.57 20.24 37.44
C ALA A 38 -44.06 20.52 37.33
N THR A 39 -43.71 21.17 36.21
CA THR A 39 -42.42 21.83 35.89
C THR A 39 -41.40 20.93 35.18
N ALA A 40 -41.59 20.77 33.86
CA ALA A 40 -40.50 20.37 32.97
C ALA A 40 -39.66 21.61 32.65
N ASP A 41 -38.62 21.81 33.46
CA ASP A 41 -37.44 22.60 33.11
C ASP A 41 -36.69 21.87 31.98
N ILE A 42 -36.27 22.61 30.97
CA ILE A 42 -35.45 22.10 29.86
C ILE A 42 -34.00 21.96 30.37
N PRO A 43 -33.38 20.76 30.41
CA PRO A 43 -31.94 20.70 30.64
C PRO A 43 -31.21 21.03 29.33
N ARG A 44 -30.57 22.19 29.35
CA ARG A 44 -29.57 22.65 28.38
C ARG A 44 -28.36 21.72 28.45
N ASN A 45 -28.27 20.73 27.55
CA ASN A 45 -27.11 19.84 27.49
C ASN A 45 -25.91 20.57 26.85
N GLN A 46 -25.05 21.15 27.69
CA GLN A 46 -23.81 21.85 27.31
C GLN A 46 -22.56 20.94 27.42
N HIS A 47 -22.63 19.67 27.03
CA HIS A 47 -21.48 18.76 27.08
C HIS A 47 -21.23 18.04 25.74
N SER A 48 -20.86 18.76 24.68
CA SER A 48 -20.49 18.11 23.41
C SER A 48 -19.51 18.90 22.52
N SER A 49 -18.56 19.62 23.11
CA SER A 49 -17.48 20.29 22.33
C SER A 49 -16.06 20.01 22.81
N ALA A 50 -15.84 19.69 24.09
CA ALA A 50 -14.49 19.45 24.62
C ALA A 50 -13.92 18.07 24.22
N ASP A 51 -14.75 17.02 24.24
CA ASP A 51 -14.30 15.62 24.06
C ASP A 51 -13.92 15.29 22.60
N ALA A 52 -14.60 15.92 21.62
CA ALA A 52 -14.22 15.84 20.21
C ALA A 52 -12.92 16.62 19.91
N THR A 53 -12.60 17.64 20.71
CA THR A 53 -11.41 18.48 20.51
C THR A 53 -10.14 17.76 20.98
N GLU A 54 -10.19 16.96 22.04
CA GLU A 54 -9.05 16.16 22.53
C GLU A 54 -8.65 15.02 21.58
N GLY A 55 -9.62 14.28 21.05
CA GLY A 55 -9.36 13.24 20.04
C GLY A 55 -8.82 13.78 18.72
N THR A 56 -9.10 15.04 18.39
CA THR A 56 -8.77 15.65 17.10
C THR A 56 -7.46 16.46 17.15
N LEU A 57 -7.14 17.12 18.26
CA LEU A 57 -5.78 17.63 18.53
C LEU A 57 -4.75 16.48 18.57
N SER A 58 -5.19 15.28 18.97
CA SER A 58 -4.40 14.06 18.85
C SER A 58 -4.12 13.64 17.39
N GLU A 59 -4.93 14.02 16.40
CA GLU A 59 -4.69 13.66 14.98
C GLU A 59 -3.51 14.47 14.40
N ASN A 60 -3.46 15.78 14.67
CA ASN A 60 -2.34 16.65 14.30
C ASN A 60 -1.05 16.15 14.93
N ALA A 61 -1.09 15.82 16.22
CA ALA A 61 0.05 15.27 16.95
C ALA A 61 0.48 13.90 16.39
N ALA A 62 -0.46 13.00 16.09
CA ALA A 62 -0.16 11.70 15.49
C ALA A 62 0.49 11.85 14.11
N LEU A 63 -0.05 12.69 13.23
CA LEU A 63 0.54 12.99 11.92
C LEU A 63 1.93 13.60 12.07
N SER A 64 2.13 14.54 13.01
CA SER A 64 3.45 15.12 13.30
C SER A 64 4.46 14.04 13.67
N GLN A 65 4.10 13.09 14.55
CA GLN A 65 4.97 11.97 14.92
C GLN A 65 5.31 11.06 13.73
N LEU A 66 4.34 10.78 12.86
CA LEU A 66 4.57 10.00 11.64
C LEU A 66 5.53 10.71 10.68
N LEU A 67 5.40 12.03 10.51
CA LEU A 67 6.33 12.82 9.69
C LEU A 67 7.74 12.88 10.30
N LEU A 68 7.87 12.99 11.63
CA LEU A 68 9.15 12.91 12.32
C LEU A 68 9.82 11.55 12.15
N GLU A 69 9.03 10.47 12.18
CA GLU A 69 9.54 9.12 11.92
C GLU A 69 10.05 8.99 10.48
N ILE A 70 9.31 9.51 9.50
CA ILE A 70 9.76 9.55 8.10
C ILE A 70 11.09 10.31 7.99
N ALA A 71 11.21 11.47 8.64
CA ALA A 71 12.44 12.26 8.62
C ALA A 71 13.63 11.50 9.22
N ARG A 72 13.43 10.84 10.38
CA ARG A 72 14.46 10.02 11.02
C ARG A 72 14.91 8.87 10.12
N LEU A 73 13.97 8.11 9.56
CA LEU A 73 14.29 6.98 8.67
C LEU A 73 15.05 7.46 7.43
N LEU A 74 14.63 8.56 6.81
CA LEU A 74 15.33 9.13 5.66
C LEU A 74 16.76 9.56 6.01
N GLU A 75 16.98 10.12 7.19
CA GLU A 75 18.32 10.51 7.66
C GLU A 75 19.20 9.28 7.91
N GLU A 76 18.69 8.27 8.62
CA GLU A 76 19.36 6.98 8.86
C GLU A 76 19.70 6.26 7.55
N GLN A 77 18.88 6.44 6.52
CA GLN A 77 19.04 5.85 5.19
C GLN A 77 19.85 6.74 4.23
N HIS A 78 20.47 7.81 4.74
CA HIS A 78 21.31 8.75 3.99
C HIS A 78 20.58 9.35 2.76
N ALA A 79 19.27 9.59 2.87
CA ALA A 79 18.52 10.33 1.88
C ALA A 79 18.94 11.82 1.87
N GLY A 80 18.56 12.56 0.83
CA GLY A 80 18.95 13.96 0.68
C GLY A 80 18.48 14.87 1.83
N GLU A 81 19.37 15.72 2.35
CA GLU A 81 19.11 16.59 3.52
C GLU A 81 17.88 17.48 3.35
N PHE A 82 17.62 17.96 2.13
CA PHE A 82 16.45 18.78 1.84
C PHE A 82 15.14 18.04 2.14
N ARG A 83 15.05 16.75 1.78
CA ARG A 83 13.88 15.92 2.07
C ARG A 83 13.72 15.74 3.57
N VAL A 84 14.80 15.42 4.29
CA VAL A 84 14.78 15.26 5.76
C VAL A 84 14.25 16.53 6.44
N ARG A 85 14.80 17.70 6.06
CA ARG A 85 14.38 19.00 6.60
C ARG A 85 12.92 19.32 6.27
N ALA A 86 12.45 19.02 5.07
CA ALA A 86 11.06 19.24 4.67
C ALA A 86 10.07 18.49 5.58
N TYR A 87 10.34 17.20 5.87
CA TYR A 87 9.49 16.42 6.78
C TYR A 87 9.54 16.91 8.23
N ARG A 88 10.73 17.32 8.73
CA ARG A 88 10.85 17.93 10.07
C ARG A 88 10.06 19.23 10.19
N ASN A 89 10.17 20.11 9.20
CA ASN A 89 9.48 21.40 9.19
C ASN A 89 7.95 21.23 9.10
N ALA A 90 7.48 20.30 8.26
CA ALA A 90 6.06 20.00 8.17
C ALA A 90 5.52 19.40 9.48
N ALA A 91 6.30 18.53 10.15
CA ALA A 91 5.93 17.99 11.45
C ALA A 91 5.77 19.09 12.52
N ALA A 92 6.70 20.05 12.54
CA ALA A 92 6.61 21.22 13.43
C ALA A 92 5.36 22.07 13.13
N THR A 93 5.09 22.32 11.84
CA THR A 93 3.88 23.04 11.41
C THR A 93 2.61 22.36 11.89
N LEU A 94 2.50 21.04 11.74
CA LEU A 94 1.33 20.29 12.21
C LEU A 94 1.21 20.29 13.74
N GLN A 95 2.33 20.28 14.46
CA GLN A 95 2.34 20.29 15.92
C GLN A 95 1.84 21.63 16.49
N GLU A 96 2.15 22.74 15.83
CA GLU A 96 1.73 24.09 16.24
C GLU A 96 0.29 24.43 15.80
N LEU A 97 -0.29 23.61 14.93
CA LEU A 97 -1.59 23.86 14.33
C LEU A 97 -2.72 23.65 15.36
N ARG A 98 -3.44 24.72 15.68
CA ARG A 98 -4.59 24.70 16.62
C ARG A 98 -5.85 24.11 16.01
N THR A 99 -6.02 24.26 14.70
CA THR A 99 -7.15 23.72 13.96
C THR A 99 -6.83 22.29 13.51
N PRO A 100 -7.78 21.34 13.61
CA PRO A 100 -7.63 20.02 13.01
C PRO A 100 -7.23 20.09 11.54
N VAL A 101 -6.19 19.35 11.15
CA VAL A 101 -5.74 19.31 9.75
C VAL A 101 -6.82 18.76 8.81
N ARG A 102 -7.69 17.87 9.30
CA ARG A 102 -8.86 17.37 8.57
C ARG A 102 -9.88 18.45 8.24
N GLU A 103 -10.06 19.46 9.09
CA GLU A 103 -10.96 20.58 8.79
C GLU A 103 -10.39 21.47 7.68
N ILE A 104 -9.07 21.65 7.67
CA ILE A 104 -8.37 22.39 6.61
C ILE A 104 -8.51 21.66 5.27
N GLU A 105 -8.29 20.34 5.28
CA GLU A 105 -8.49 19.49 4.10
C GLU A 105 -9.96 19.51 3.64
N ALA A 106 -10.92 19.38 4.55
CA ALA A 106 -12.34 19.41 4.19
C ALA A 106 -12.79 20.76 3.61
N ALA A 107 -12.18 21.88 4.02
CA ALA A 107 -12.53 23.22 3.56
C ALA A 107 -12.00 23.54 2.16
N GLY A 108 -10.83 23.00 1.76
CA GLY A 108 -10.18 23.38 0.50
C GLY A 108 -9.31 22.32 -0.17
N GLY A 109 -9.41 21.06 0.26
CA GLY A 109 -8.67 19.91 -0.27
C GLY A 109 -7.16 20.03 -0.11
N THR A 110 -6.42 19.31 -0.96
CA THR A 110 -4.95 19.36 -1.02
C THR A 110 -4.38 20.79 -1.13
N PRO A 111 -4.96 21.71 -1.95
CA PRO A 111 -4.46 23.09 -2.02
C PRO A 111 -4.49 23.86 -0.70
N ALA A 112 -5.47 23.60 0.17
CA ALA A 112 -5.51 24.23 1.50
C ALA A 112 -4.40 23.70 2.41
N LEU A 113 -4.05 22.41 2.29
CA LEU A 113 -2.90 21.83 2.99
C LEU A 113 -1.57 22.40 2.48
N GLU A 114 -1.43 22.63 1.18
CA GLU A 114 -0.25 23.27 0.58
C GLU A 114 -0.06 24.74 0.97
N ALA A 115 -1.13 25.42 1.36
CA ALA A 115 -1.07 26.79 1.84
C ALA A 115 -0.48 26.89 3.26
N LEU A 116 -0.36 25.77 3.98
CA LEU A 116 0.26 25.75 5.29
C LEU A 116 1.77 25.99 5.18
N PRO A 117 2.38 26.71 6.15
CA PRO A 117 3.82 26.96 6.16
C PRO A 117 4.61 25.66 6.00
N THR A 118 5.63 25.67 5.16
CA THR A 118 6.57 24.53 4.96
C THR A 118 5.96 23.24 4.38
N ILE A 119 4.65 23.17 4.16
CA ILE A 119 3.97 21.99 3.59
C ILE A 119 3.91 22.16 2.06
N GLY A 120 4.80 21.46 1.36
CA GLY A 120 4.75 21.37 -0.10
C GLY A 120 3.76 20.32 -0.60
N ARG A 121 3.52 20.29 -1.91
CA ARG A 121 2.57 19.38 -2.58
C ARG A 121 2.74 17.89 -2.21
N SER A 122 3.98 17.41 -2.06
CA SER A 122 4.26 16.01 -1.69
C SER A 122 3.71 15.69 -0.30
N ILE A 123 4.01 16.56 0.66
CA ILE A 123 3.60 16.39 2.04
C ILE A 123 2.08 16.58 2.18
N ALA A 124 1.50 17.56 1.48
CA ALA A 124 0.05 17.74 1.43
C ALA A 124 -0.69 16.50 0.90
N THR A 125 -0.20 15.91 -0.19
CA THR A 125 -0.77 14.67 -0.77
C THR A 125 -0.63 13.50 0.21
N LEU A 126 0.50 13.41 0.92
CA LEU A 126 0.75 12.39 1.93
C LEU A 126 -0.20 12.52 3.13
N ILE A 127 -0.45 13.76 3.58
CA ILE A 127 -1.43 14.05 4.64
C ILE A 127 -2.84 13.67 4.19
N GLU A 128 -3.27 14.11 3.01
CA GLU A 128 -4.59 13.77 2.45
C GLU A 128 -4.78 12.24 2.37
N GLN A 129 -3.76 11.52 1.92
CA GLN A 129 -3.79 10.07 1.85
C GLN A 129 -3.98 9.43 3.23
N TYR A 130 -3.24 9.90 4.24
CA TYR A 130 -3.41 9.42 5.60
C TYR A 130 -4.81 9.71 6.14
N LEU A 131 -5.33 10.93 5.94
CA LEU A 131 -6.66 11.31 6.41
C LEU A 131 -7.77 10.45 5.79
N ARG A 132 -7.57 10.00 4.54
CA ARG A 132 -8.49 9.13 3.80
C ARG A 132 -8.37 7.66 4.16
N THR A 133 -7.15 7.16 4.39
CA THR A 133 -6.87 5.71 4.45
C THR A 133 -6.34 5.22 5.80
N GLY A 134 -5.94 6.13 6.69
CA GLY A 134 -5.23 5.83 7.93
C GLY A 134 -3.82 5.29 7.72
N HIS A 135 -3.28 5.38 6.49
CA HIS A 135 -2.08 4.65 6.08
C HIS A 135 -1.11 5.51 5.26
N LEU A 136 0.19 5.26 5.43
CA LEU A 136 1.28 5.98 4.76
C LEU A 136 2.20 4.99 4.01
N PRO A 137 2.02 4.79 2.69
CA PRO A 137 2.86 3.86 1.93
C PRO A 137 4.35 4.21 1.95
N LEU A 138 4.69 5.50 2.01
CA LEU A 138 6.08 5.92 2.15
C LEU A 138 6.69 5.39 3.45
N LEU A 139 5.95 5.46 4.57
CA LEU A 139 6.45 4.99 5.85
C LEU A 139 6.61 3.45 5.85
N ASP A 140 5.64 2.72 5.33
CA ASP A 140 5.72 1.27 5.14
C ASP A 140 6.96 0.87 4.33
N ARG A 141 7.25 1.60 3.24
CA ARG A 141 8.44 1.38 2.42
C ARG A 141 9.73 1.63 3.19
N LEU A 142 9.84 2.77 3.88
CA LEU A 142 11.04 3.11 4.65
C LEU A 142 11.29 2.10 5.80
N ARG A 143 10.24 1.45 6.31
CA ARG A 143 10.31 0.36 7.30
C ARG A 143 10.55 -1.04 6.68
N GLY A 144 10.49 -1.18 5.36
CA GLY A 144 10.52 -2.46 4.67
C GLY A 144 9.29 -3.35 4.96
N GLU A 145 8.13 -2.74 5.18
CA GLU A 145 6.85 -3.39 5.49
C GLU A 145 5.90 -3.54 4.27
N GLU A 146 6.26 -2.95 3.12
CA GLU A 146 5.35 -2.87 1.99
C GLU A 146 4.91 -4.24 1.45
N ASN A 147 3.61 -4.39 1.21
CA ASN A 147 3.01 -5.62 0.71
C ASN A 147 2.07 -5.36 -0.47
N ALA A 148 2.41 -5.92 -1.64
CA ALA A 148 1.59 -5.87 -2.84
C ALA A 148 0.18 -6.42 -2.65
N GLU A 149 0.01 -7.41 -1.76
CA GLU A 149 -1.29 -7.99 -1.45
C GLU A 149 -2.23 -6.98 -0.81
N ARG A 150 -1.71 -6.10 0.06
CA ARG A 150 -2.51 -5.03 0.67
C ARG A 150 -2.96 -4.04 -0.40
N LEU A 151 -2.05 -3.64 -1.30
CA LEU A 151 -2.37 -2.76 -2.43
C LEU A 151 -3.45 -3.37 -3.32
N PHE A 152 -3.37 -4.66 -3.62
CA PHE A 152 -4.39 -5.36 -4.41
C PHE A 152 -5.70 -5.52 -3.66
N ALA A 153 -5.65 -5.74 -2.34
CA ALA A 153 -6.84 -5.88 -1.51
C ALA A 153 -7.68 -4.59 -1.43
N MET A 154 -7.11 -3.44 -1.80
CA MET A 154 -7.87 -2.18 -1.95
C MET A 154 -8.78 -2.18 -3.19
N ILE A 155 -8.63 -3.15 -4.10
CA ILE A 155 -9.53 -3.31 -5.26
C ILE A 155 -10.79 -4.02 -4.77
N PRO A 156 -12.00 -3.46 -4.92
CA PRO A 156 -13.23 -4.02 -4.35
C PRO A 156 -13.52 -5.49 -4.72
N THR A 157 -12.96 -5.98 -5.83
CA THR A 157 -13.16 -7.36 -6.31
C THR A 157 -12.07 -8.34 -5.85
N LEU A 158 -11.02 -7.84 -5.20
CA LEU A 158 -9.90 -8.59 -4.67
C LEU A 158 -9.90 -8.45 -3.16
N GLY A 159 -10.35 -9.50 -2.47
CA GLY A 159 -10.12 -9.63 -1.04
C GLY A 159 -8.70 -10.10 -0.74
N PRO A 160 -8.27 -10.08 0.54
CA PRO A 160 -6.92 -10.45 0.96
C PRO A 160 -6.44 -11.81 0.43
N GLU A 161 -7.31 -12.82 0.44
CA GLU A 161 -6.96 -14.17 -0.05
C GLU A 161 -6.70 -14.23 -1.56
N LEU A 162 -7.46 -13.47 -2.35
CA LEU A 162 -7.26 -13.43 -3.80
C LEU A 162 -6.05 -12.58 -4.14
N SER A 163 -5.83 -11.49 -3.40
CA SER A 163 -4.61 -10.70 -3.49
C SER A 163 -3.36 -11.54 -3.20
N HIS A 164 -3.39 -12.34 -2.14
CA HIS A 164 -2.35 -13.31 -1.83
C HIS A 164 -2.16 -14.34 -2.95
N ARG A 165 -3.24 -14.94 -3.47
CA ARG A 165 -3.14 -15.88 -4.60
C ARG A 165 -2.60 -15.26 -5.89
N ILE A 166 -2.96 -14.01 -6.21
CA ILE A 166 -2.41 -13.29 -7.36
C ILE A 166 -0.92 -13.08 -7.15
N TYR A 167 -0.57 -12.64 -5.93
CA TYR A 167 0.79 -12.41 -5.53
C TYR A 167 1.61 -13.70 -5.66
N ASP A 168 1.17 -14.82 -5.08
CA ASP A 168 1.83 -16.12 -5.14
C ASP A 168 1.86 -16.75 -6.54
N ALA A 169 0.86 -16.50 -7.37
CA ALA A 169 0.82 -17.10 -8.71
C ALA A 169 1.68 -16.31 -9.70
N LEU A 170 1.58 -14.98 -9.69
CA LEU A 170 2.07 -14.11 -10.76
C LEU A 170 3.17 -13.13 -10.33
N HIS A 171 3.39 -12.97 -9.03
CA HIS A 171 4.44 -12.10 -8.47
C HIS A 171 4.24 -10.65 -8.83
N LEU A 172 3.00 -10.25 -9.02
CA LEU A 172 2.71 -8.87 -9.37
C LEU A 172 2.87 -8.05 -8.09
N GLU A 173 3.58 -6.96 -8.18
CA GLU A 173 3.87 -6.09 -7.05
C GLU A 173 3.19 -4.72 -7.18
N THR A 174 2.63 -4.42 -8.35
CA THR A 174 2.12 -3.10 -8.70
C THR A 174 0.75 -3.15 -9.39
N LEU A 175 -0.04 -2.08 -9.27
CA LEU A 175 -1.34 -1.98 -9.96
C LEU A 175 -1.19 -1.97 -11.50
N PRO A 176 -0.18 -1.31 -12.10
CA PRO A 176 0.08 -1.43 -13.53
C PRO A 176 0.44 -2.86 -13.97
N GLU A 177 1.23 -3.60 -13.19
CA GLU A 177 1.54 -5.01 -13.45
C GLU A 177 0.26 -5.86 -13.39
N LEU A 178 -0.61 -5.60 -12.40
CA LEU A 178 -1.92 -6.24 -12.29
C LEU A 178 -2.82 -5.94 -13.48
N TYR A 179 -2.82 -4.69 -13.95
CA TYR A 179 -3.56 -4.30 -15.16
C TYR A 179 -3.01 -4.95 -16.43
N ALA A 180 -1.68 -5.01 -16.58
CA ALA A 180 -1.03 -5.67 -17.70
C ALA A 180 -1.36 -7.17 -17.72
N ALA A 181 -1.26 -7.84 -16.56
CA ALA A 181 -1.62 -9.25 -16.39
C ALA A 181 -3.11 -9.53 -16.66
N ALA A 182 -3.99 -8.55 -16.41
CA ALA A 182 -5.40 -8.63 -16.80
C ALA A 182 -5.60 -8.52 -18.31
N ARG A 183 -4.72 -7.78 -19.02
CA ARG A 183 -4.80 -7.53 -20.46
C ARG A 183 -4.16 -8.64 -21.28
N ASP A 184 -2.99 -9.11 -20.87
CA ASP A 184 -2.21 -10.16 -21.55
C ASP A 184 -2.70 -11.58 -21.25
N GLY A 185 -3.65 -11.70 -20.31
CA GLY A 185 -4.31 -12.96 -19.97
C GLY A 185 -3.63 -13.77 -18.87
N ARG A 186 -2.49 -13.32 -18.31
CA ARG A 186 -1.81 -14.01 -17.20
C ARG A 186 -2.70 -14.20 -15.97
N LEU A 187 -3.61 -13.27 -15.67
CA LEU A 187 -4.55 -13.40 -14.55
C LEU A 187 -5.49 -14.62 -14.65
N ASN A 188 -5.74 -15.16 -15.85
CA ASN A 188 -6.60 -16.34 -16.00
C ASN A 188 -5.95 -17.62 -15.45
N SER A 189 -4.63 -17.62 -15.24
CA SER A 189 -3.92 -18.76 -14.66
C SER A 189 -4.06 -18.86 -13.13
N VAL A 190 -4.61 -17.84 -12.47
CA VAL A 190 -4.72 -17.78 -11.01
C VAL A 190 -6.00 -18.48 -10.53
N PRO A 191 -5.91 -19.52 -9.66
CA PRO A 191 -7.08 -20.21 -9.14
C PRO A 191 -8.05 -19.29 -8.40
N GLY A 192 -9.32 -19.32 -8.82
CA GLY A 192 -10.36 -18.43 -8.28
C GLY A 192 -10.50 -17.10 -9.03
N ILE A 193 -9.75 -16.87 -10.11
CA ILE A 193 -9.90 -15.69 -10.98
C ILE A 193 -10.50 -16.12 -12.32
N GLY A 194 -11.84 -16.06 -12.40
CA GLY A 194 -12.56 -16.29 -13.64
C GLY A 194 -12.62 -15.05 -14.54
N ARG A 195 -12.99 -15.23 -15.82
CA ARG A 195 -13.11 -14.17 -16.83
C ARG A 195 -13.88 -12.93 -16.34
N LYS A 196 -14.98 -13.11 -15.62
CA LYS A 196 -15.79 -12.01 -15.06
C LYS A 196 -14.98 -11.15 -14.08
N ARG A 197 -14.15 -11.79 -13.25
CA ARG A 197 -13.30 -11.11 -12.26
C ARG A 197 -12.12 -10.42 -12.95
N VAL A 198 -11.49 -11.04 -13.94
CA VAL A 198 -10.45 -10.39 -14.76
C VAL A 198 -10.98 -9.11 -15.40
N LEU A 199 -12.19 -9.17 -15.99
CA LEU A 199 -12.84 -7.99 -16.56
C LEU A 199 -13.11 -6.93 -15.49
N ALA A 200 -13.63 -7.31 -14.33
CA ALA A 200 -13.91 -6.36 -13.25
C ALA A 200 -12.64 -5.69 -12.69
N ILE A 201 -11.55 -6.44 -12.52
CA ILE A 201 -10.24 -5.89 -12.14
C ILE A 201 -9.74 -4.93 -13.22
N ARG A 202 -9.79 -5.36 -14.48
CA ARG A 202 -9.36 -4.55 -15.63
C ARG A 202 -10.17 -3.27 -15.74
N ASP A 203 -11.49 -3.34 -15.59
CA ASP A 203 -12.38 -2.20 -15.74
C ASP A 203 -12.30 -1.26 -14.54
N TYR A 204 -12.09 -1.77 -13.32
CA TYR A 204 -11.79 -0.95 -12.14
C TYR A 204 -10.47 -0.20 -12.30
N LEU A 205 -9.40 -0.91 -12.66
CA LEU A 205 -8.08 -0.32 -12.87
C LEU A 205 -8.07 0.64 -14.06
N ALA A 206 -8.72 0.28 -15.17
CA ALA A 206 -8.90 1.18 -16.31
C ALA A 206 -9.79 2.36 -15.95
N GLY A 207 -10.76 2.21 -15.05
CA GLY A 207 -11.59 3.27 -14.51
C GLY A 207 -10.81 4.22 -13.61
N LYS A 208 -9.87 3.74 -12.80
CA LYS A 208 -8.91 4.58 -12.08
C LYS A 208 -7.98 5.31 -13.04
N ILE A 209 -7.46 4.61 -14.04
CA ILE A 209 -6.63 5.19 -15.11
C ILE A 209 -7.41 6.23 -15.96
N ARG A 210 -8.72 6.04 -16.21
CA ARG A 210 -9.56 6.90 -17.06
C ARG A 210 -10.37 7.98 -16.33
N SER A 211 -10.80 7.76 -15.09
CA SER A 211 -11.51 8.75 -14.28
C SER A 211 -10.61 9.93 -13.91
N GLU A 212 -9.29 9.77 -14.08
CA GLU A 212 -8.31 10.84 -13.99
C GLU A 212 -8.21 11.68 -15.29
N VAL A 213 -8.97 11.34 -16.35
CA VAL A 213 -8.91 11.97 -17.69
C VAL A 213 -10.13 12.86 -18.02
N ARG A 214 -11.11 13.04 -17.10
CA ARG A 214 -12.29 13.91 -17.34
C ARG A 214 -12.24 15.19 -16.47
N PRO A 215 -11.99 16.39 -17.03
CA PRO A 215 -11.92 17.62 -16.24
C PRO A 215 -13.29 18.33 -16.11
N PRO A 216 -13.60 19.00 -14.99
CA PRO A 216 -14.27 20.29 -15.06
C PRO A 216 -13.27 21.35 -15.55
N ALA A 217 -13.74 22.25 -16.41
CA ALA A 217 -12.92 23.10 -17.28
C ALA A 217 -11.83 23.96 -16.60
N ALA A 218 -10.77 24.20 -17.39
CA ALA A 218 -9.79 25.29 -17.33
C ALA A 218 -9.00 25.53 -16.02
N SER A 219 -7.79 24.97 -15.97
CA SER A 219 -6.58 25.55 -15.36
C SER A 219 -5.43 24.56 -15.59
N HIS A 220 -4.20 25.04 -15.75
CA HIS A 220 -3.00 24.22 -16.02
C HIS A 220 -2.94 23.00 -15.08
N ARG A 221 -3.23 21.79 -15.59
CA ARG A 221 -3.14 20.55 -14.82
C ARG A 221 -2.10 19.62 -15.43
N ASN A 222 -1.22 19.15 -14.56
CA ASN A 222 -0.31 18.04 -14.79
C ASN A 222 -1.08 16.83 -15.35
N PRO A 223 -0.49 16.03 -16.26
CA PRO A 223 -1.14 14.83 -16.80
C PRO A 223 -1.52 13.83 -15.70
N PRO A 224 -2.51 12.93 -15.93
CA PRO A 224 -2.90 11.92 -14.95
C PRO A 224 -1.71 11.00 -14.58
N GLN A 225 -1.67 10.54 -13.31
CA GLN A 225 -0.51 9.89 -12.71
C GLN A 225 -0.04 8.64 -13.49
N SER A 226 -0.99 7.88 -14.01
CA SER A 226 -0.71 6.70 -14.83
C SER A 226 -0.04 7.00 -16.18
N GLU A 227 -0.30 8.18 -16.76
CA GLU A 227 0.37 8.65 -17.97
C GLU A 227 1.77 9.19 -17.66
N GLN A 228 1.93 9.94 -16.57
CA GLN A 228 3.23 10.41 -16.10
C GLN A 228 4.18 9.26 -15.79
N ASN A 229 3.69 8.19 -15.15
CA ASN A 229 4.48 7.00 -14.89
C ASN A 229 4.84 6.23 -16.16
N ARG A 230 3.97 6.20 -17.17
CA ARG A 230 4.31 5.63 -18.49
C ARG A 230 5.34 6.46 -19.25
N GLN A 231 5.35 7.77 -19.04
CA GLN A 231 6.28 8.69 -19.69
C GLN A 231 7.72 8.55 -19.20
N ILE A 232 7.95 7.97 -18.02
CA ILE A 232 9.31 7.67 -17.55
C ILE A 232 9.91 6.61 -18.49
N PRO A 233 11.05 6.87 -19.15
CA PRO A 233 11.63 5.91 -20.06
C PRO A 233 12.22 4.71 -19.29
N VAL A 234 12.14 3.51 -19.87
CA VAL A 234 12.74 2.30 -19.25
C VAL A 234 14.24 2.45 -19.01
N THR A 235 14.93 3.27 -19.82
CA THR A 235 16.36 3.57 -19.65
C THR A 235 16.67 4.26 -18.32
N GLU A 236 15.79 5.17 -17.88
CA GLU A 236 15.95 5.85 -16.59
C GLU A 236 15.80 4.84 -15.43
N LEU A 237 14.76 4.00 -15.49
CA LEU A 237 14.53 2.94 -14.50
C LEU A 237 15.67 1.91 -14.46
N LEU A 238 16.17 1.48 -15.63
CA LEU A 238 17.30 0.56 -15.73
C LEU A 238 18.60 1.19 -15.20
N SER A 239 18.80 2.50 -15.36
CA SER A 239 19.94 3.21 -14.76
C SER A 239 19.90 3.24 -13.23
N VAL A 240 18.69 3.31 -12.64
CA VAL A 240 18.49 3.24 -11.19
C VAL A 240 18.74 1.81 -10.69
N ASP A 241 18.26 0.79 -11.41
CA ASP A 241 18.55 -0.63 -11.13
C ASP A 241 20.06 -0.90 -11.15
N GLU A 242 20.77 -0.43 -12.17
CA GLU A 242 22.20 -0.62 -12.31
C GLU A 242 22.98 0.05 -11.16
N GLU A 243 22.67 1.31 -10.84
CA GLU A 243 23.30 2.02 -9.73
C GLU A 243 23.08 1.27 -8.41
N TYR A 244 21.82 0.86 -8.15
CA TYR A 244 21.45 0.12 -6.95
C TYR A 244 22.25 -1.17 -6.81
N ARG A 245 22.22 -2.05 -7.83
CA ARG A 245 22.89 -3.35 -7.76
C ARG A 245 24.41 -3.21 -7.61
N ARG A 246 25.02 -2.26 -8.33
CA ARG A 246 26.47 -1.98 -8.20
C ARG A 246 26.82 -1.57 -6.76
N ARG A 247 26.13 -0.57 -6.21
CA ARG A 247 26.43 -0.07 -4.86
C ARG A 247 26.08 -1.08 -3.76
N ALA A 248 25.04 -1.88 -3.97
CA ALA A 248 24.68 -2.97 -3.07
C ALA A 248 25.76 -4.06 -3.04
N ALA A 249 26.27 -4.48 -4.21
CA ALA A 249 27.34 -5.46 -4.32
C ALA A 249 28.66 -4.96 -3.70
N GLU A 250 28.93 -3.66 -3.79
CA GLU A 250 30.09 -3.01 -3.15
C GLU A 250 29.90 -2.78 -1.63
N GLY A 251 28.72 -3.05 -1.07
CA GLY A 251 28.42 -2.80 0.35
C GLY A 251 28.37 -1.31 0.73
N ARG A 252 28.13 -0.41 -0.24
CA ARG A 252 28.14 1.06 -0.06
C ARG A 252 26.78 1.67 0.26
N LEU A 253 25.75 0.85 0.36
CA LEU A 253 24.39 1.30 0.68
C LEU A 253 24.09 1.12 2.16
N PRO A 254 23.37 2.06 2.80
CA PRO A 254 22.79 1.83 4.11
C PRO A 254 21.83 0.64 4.04
N LYS A 255 21.69 -0.06 5.16
CA LYS A 255 20.83 -1.22 5.29
C LYS A 255 19.71 -0.93 6.26
N ILE A 256 18.50 -1.34 5.91
CA ILE A 256 17.34 -1.30 6.80
C ILE A 256 17.13 -2.67 7.43
N ALA A 257 16.52 -2.69 8.61
CA ALA A 257 16.00 -3.88 9.25
C ALA A 257 14.53 -4.03 8.85
N PRO A 258 14.20 -4.75 7.77
CA PRO A 258 12.82 -4.88 7.37
C PRO A 258 12.04 -5.59 8.47
N ARG A 259 10.79 -5.18 8.73
CA ARG A 259 9.97 -5.79 9.80
C ARG A 259 9.34 -7.11 9.37
N ARG A 260 9.27 -7.38 8.06
CA ARG A 260 8.82 -8.67 7.48
C ARG A 260 10.02 -9.57 7.17
N PHE A 261 9.84 -10.87 7.37
CA PHE A 261 10.83 -11.91 7.06
C PHE A 261 12.20 -11.66 7.73
N ASN A 262 12.19 -11.12 8.95
CA ASN A 262 13.40 -10.75 9.70
C ASN A 262 13.20 -10.96 11.21
N PRO A 263 13.10 -12.21 11.68
CA PRO A 263 12.90 -12.50 13.11
C PRO A 263 14.03 -11.97 14.00
N ALA A 264 15.24 -11.81 13.45
CA ALA A 264 16.41 -11.29 14.16
C ALA A 264 16.44 -9.76 14.26
N ALA A 265 15.50 -9.04 13.63
CA ALA A 265 15.50 -7.58 13.51
C ALA A 265 16.84 -7.00 13.01
N ALA A 266 17.57 -7.76 12.19
CA ALA A 266 18.88 -7.38 11.70
C ALA A 266 18.77 -6.43 10.50
N ALA A 267 19.66 -5.43 10.42
CA ALA A 267 19.75 -4.55 9.26
C ALA A 267 20.50 -5.24 8.11
N TRP A 268 19.76 -5.80 7.15
CA TRP A 268 20.34 -6.58 6.06
C TRP A 268 19.94 -6.12 4.66
N LEU A 269 18.83 -5.40 4.50
CA LEU A 269 18.29 -5.01 3.20
C LEU A 269 18.90 -3.67 2.75
N PRO A 270 19.69 -3.62 1.66
CA PRO A 270 20.25 -2.38 1.16
C PRO A 270 19.16 -1.48 0.57
N ILE A 271 19.23 -0.18 0.87
CA ILE A 271 18.32 0.83 0.32
C ILE A 271 19.12 1.94 -0.37
N LEU A 272 18.63 2.40 -1.51
CA LEU A 272 19.17 3.54 -2.25
C LEU A 272 18.09 4.62 -2.38
N HIS A 273 18.44 5.85 -2.02
CA HIS A 273 17.72 7.04 -2.46
C HIS A 273 18.54 7.75 -3.54
N THR A 274 17.94 8.04 -4.69
CA THR A 274 18.61 8.69 -5.82
C THR A 274 17.65 9.65 -6.53
N GLU A 275 18.17 10.47 -7.42
CA GLU A 275 17.39 11.45 -8.18
C GLU A 275 17.72 11.36 -9.68
N ARG A 276 16.70 11.47 -10.54
CA ARG A 276 16.85 11.63 -11.99
C ARG A 276 15.85 12.68 -12.46
N ASP A 277 16.30 13.67 -13.21
CA ASP A 277 15.43 14.71 -13.79
C ASP A 277 14.45 15.36 -12.80
N GLY A 278 14.92 15.63 -11.56
CA GLY A 278 14.08 16.21 -10.49
C GLY A 278 13.11 15.24 -9.82
N ARG A 279 13.15 13.95 -10.19
CA ARG A 279 12.31 12.88 -9.63
C ARG A 279 13.14 12.08 -8.65
N HIS A 280 12.61 11.91 -7.45
CA HIS A 280 13.28 11.10 -6.46
C HIS A 280 12.83 9.65 -6.53
N TYR A 281 13.81 8.76 -6.45
CA TYR A 281 13.60 7.33 -6.43
C TYR A 281 14.12 6.71 -5.14
N THR A 282 13.40 5.71 -4.66
CA THR A 282 13.88 4.76 -3.66
C THR A 282 13.98 3.38 -4.31
N ALA A 283 15.13 2.71 -4.20
CA ALA A 283 15.34 1.38 -4.73
C ALA A 283 15.81 0.42 -3.63
N MET A 284 15.25 -0.78 -3.63
CA MET A 284 15.62 -1.87 -2.71
C MET A 284 15.33 -3.23 -3.35
N PHE A 285 15.99 -4.28 -2.88
CA PHE A 285 15.62 -5.63 -3.28
C PHE A 285 14.23 -6.00 -2.74
N SER A 286 13.48 -6.81 -3.50
CA SER A 286 12.19 -7.33 -3.06
C SER A 286 12.39 -8.23 -1.83
N ASN A 287 11.80 -7.83 -0.70
CA ASN A 287 11.81 -8.60 0.55
C ASN A 287 10.49 -9.35 0.75
N THR A 288 10.07 -10.07 -0.27
CA THR A 288 8.81 -10.79 -0.29
C THR A 288 9.01 -12.29 -0.10
N ALA A 289 7.98 -13.00 0.39
CA ALA A 289 8.05 -14.45 0.63
C ALA A 289 8.58 -15.22 -0.59
N ARG A 290 8.07 -14.86 -1.78
CA ARG A 290 8.52 -15.42 -3.05
C ARG A 290 10.00 -15.15 -3.34
N ALA A 291 10.48 -13.93 -3.14
CA ALA A 291 11.87 -13.61 -3.40
C ALA A 291 12.81 -14.47 -2.53
N HIS A 292 12.39 -14.78 -1.30
CA HIS A 292 13.09 -15.74 -0.42
C HIS A 292 12.96 -17.18 -0.93
N GLU A 293 11.76 -17.65 -1.28
CA GLU A 293 11.52 -19.00 -1.81
C GLU A 293 12.31 -19.29 -3.10
N LEU A 294 12.37 -18.31 -4.01
CA LEU A 294 13.08 -18.42 -5.28
C LEU A 294 14.57 -18.08 -5.15
N ASN A 295 15.04 -17.70 -3.96
CA ASN A 295 16.39 -17.23 -3.71
C ASN A 295 16.81 -16.05 -4.64
N THR A 296 15.84 -15.19 -4.99
CA THR A 296 15.99 -14.01 -5.85
C THR A 296 15.95 -12.69 -5.08
N THR A 297 16.13 -12.73 -3.75
CA THR A 297 16.27 -11.55 -2.87
C THR A 297 17.42 -10.61 -3.23
N HIS A 298 18.26 -10.99 -4.20
CA HIS A 298 19.37 -10.17 -4.73
C HIS A 298 19.24 -9.91 -6.24
N ASP A 299 18.13 -10.34 -6.86
CA ASP A 299 17.87 -10.12 -8.29
C ASP A 299 16.74 -9.13 -8.54
N TRP A 300 15.66 -9.21 -7.77
CA TRP A 300 14.48 -8.38 -8.01
C TRP A 300 14.62 -7.04 -7.30
N VAL A 301 14.70 -5.96 -8.07
CA VAL A 301 14.84 -4.60 -7.55
C VAL A 301 13.51 -3.88 -7.71
N VAL A 302 12.95 -3.42 -6.60
CA VAL A 302 11.75 -2.60 -6.59
C VAL A 302 12.17 -1.14 -6.56
N ILE A 303 11.71 -0.39 -7.55
CA ILE A 303 11.96 1.04 -7.71
C ILE A 303 10.67 1.78 -7.44
N TYR A 304 10.75 2.74 -6.53
CA TYR A 304 9.65 3.62 -6.14
C TYR A 304 9.97 5.04 -6.54
N ARG A 305 8.98 5.76 -7.00
CA ARG A 305 9.01 7.21 -7.15
C ARG A 305 8.38 7.84 -5.91
N ASP A 306 9.10 8.75 -5.27
CA ASP A 306 8.70 9.37 -4.00
C ASP A 306 8.32 10.86 -4.16
N ASP A 307 8.02 11.32 -5.37
CA ASP A 307 7.67 12.71 -5.60
C ASP A 307 6.16 12.97 -5.58
N HIS A 308 5.82 14.26 -5.47
CA HIS A 308 4.45 14.75 -5.35
C HIS A 308 3.58 14.51 -6.59
N GLN A 309 4.18 14.09 -7.71
CA GLN A 309 3.46 13.94 -8.97
C GLN A 309 2.94 12.51 -9.13
N SER A 310 3.62 11.49 -8.58
CA SER A 310 3.12 10.12 -8.71
C SER A 310 3.75 9.07 -7.78
N ASP A 311 2.92 8.09 -7.41
CA ASP A 311 3.22 6.88 -6.65
C ASP A 311 3.79 5.77 -7.55
N GLY A 312 4.74 6.12 -8.42
CA GLY A 312 5.33 5.18 -9.37
C GLY A 312 6.00 4.00 -8.66
N ARG A 313 5.68 2.77 -9.07
CA ARG A 313 6.35 1.55 -8.60
C ARG A 313 6.64 0.65 -9.79
N TRP A 314 7.86 0.14 -9.86
CA TRP A 314 8.31 -0.78 -10.90
C TRP A 314 9.20 -1.86 -10.30
N THR A 315 9.12 -3.06 -10.88
CA THR A 315 10.01 -4.17 -10.51
C THR A 315 10.95 -4.45 -11.68
N VAL A 316 12.25 -4.39 -11.43
CA VAL A 316 13.29 -4.78 -12.39
C VAL A 316 13.79 -6.17 -12.04
N ILE A 317 13.80 -7.07 -13.02
CA ILE A 317 14.22 -8.46 -12.85
C ILE A 317 15.17 -8.88 -13.97
N THR A 318 15.90 -9.96 -13.75
CA THR A 318 16.62 -10.63 -14.85
C THR A 318 15.64 -11.54 -15.58
N SER A 319 15.42 -11.30 -16.87
CA SER A 319 14.52 -12.14 -17.66
C SER A 319 15.10 -13.55 -17.80
N GLN A 320 14.28 -14.57 -17.53
CA GLN A 320 14.67 -15.97 -17.68
C GLN A 320 14.20 -16.58 -19.01
N PHE A 321 13.36 -15.87 -19.76
CA PHE A 321 12.67 -16.40 -20.93
C PHE A 321 12.61 -15.39 -22.09
N GLY A 322 12.32 -15.89 -23.29
CA GLY A 322 12.10 -15.05 -24.48
C GLY A 322 13.37 -14.39 -25.03
N PRO A 323 13.22 -13.43 -25.96
CA PRO A 323 14.35 -12.80 -26.66
C PRO A 323 15.24 -11.93 -25.76
N LEU A 324 14.78 -11.59 -24.56
CA LEU A 324 15.51 -10.80 -23.57
C LEU A 324 16.14 -11.66 -22.47
N LYS A 325 16.23 -12.99 -22.65
CA LYS A 325 16.80 -13.89 -21.65
C LYS A 325 18.21 -13.42 -21.24
N GLY A 326 18.43 -13.25 -19.94
CA GLY A 326 19.66 -12.75 -19.34
C GLY A 326 19.73 -11.22 -19.21
N CYS A 327 18.83 -10.47 -19.86
CA CYS A 327 18.78 -9.01 -19.75
C CYS A 327 17.95 -8.55 -18.53
N ARG A 328 18.25 -7.34 -18.05
CA ARG A 328 17.44 -6.66 -17.02
C ARG A 328 16.21 -6.04 -17.66
N ILE A 329 15.03 -6.34 -17.14
CA ILE A 329 13.76 -5.85 -17.72
C ILE A 329 12.89 -5.25 -16.64
N VAL A 330 12.18 -4.18 -17.00
CA VAL A 330 11.11 -3.60 -16.19
C VAL A 330 9.84 -4.43 -16.43
N ARG A 331 9.33 -5.10 -15.40
CA ARG A 331 8.13 -5.95 -15.51
C ARG A 331 6.91 -5.14 -15.96
N GLY A 332 6.14 -5.70 -16.88
CA GLY A 332 4.99 -5.03 -17.50
C GLY A 332 5.35 -4.00 -18.58
N ARG A 333 6.64 -3.84 -18.88
CA ARG A 333 7.19 -2.98 -19.95
C ARG A 333 8.17 -3.74 -20.84
N GLU A 334 7.89 -5.01 -21.09
CA GLU A 334 8.76 -5.91 -21.84
C GLU A 334 8.99 -5.42 -23.28
N ASP A 335 7.96 -4.87 -23.92
CA ASP A 335 8.08 -4.29 -25.26
C ASP A 335 9.02 -3.08 -25.28
N ASP A 336 8.91 -2.18 -24.31
CA ASP A 336 9.79 -1.02 -24.19
C ASP A 336 11.25 -1.45 -23.97
N CYS A 337 11.47 -2.47 -23.12
CA CYS A 337 12.79 -3.05 -22.88
C CYS A 337 13.37 -3.69 -24.15
N LEU A 338 12.54 -4.37 -24.94
CA LEU A 338 12.96 -4.97 -26.21
C LEU A 338 13.42 -3.90 -27.21
N HIS A 339 12.72 -2.77 -27.30
CA HIS A 339 13.13 -1.64 -28.13
C HIS A 339 14.45 -1.02 -27.65
N HIS A 340 14.64 -0.88 -26.34
CA HIS A 340 15.88 -0.38 -25.75
C HIS A 340 17.08 -1.24 -26.13
N TYR A 341 17.06 -2.55 -25.86
CA TYR A 341 18.20 -3.44 -26.14
C TYR A 341 18.48 -3.63 -27.64
N ARG A 342 17.45 -3.53 -28.50
CA ARG A 342 17.65 -3.52 -29.96
C ARG A 342 18.38 -2.27 -30.46
N ARG A 343 18.24 -1.14 -29.76
CA ARG A 343 18.95 0.10 -30.09
C ARG A 343 20.39 0.11 -29.59
N GLU A 344 20.69 -0.57 -28.48
CA GLU A 344 22.06 -0.70 -27.97
C GLU A 344 22.92 -1.70 -28.77
N ASN A 345 22.30 -2.74 -29.34
CA ASN A 345 22.99 -3.73 -30.19
C ASN A 345 23.17 -3.28 -31.65
N ARG A 346 22.90 -2.02 -31.98
CA ARG A 346 23.18 -1.38 -33.28
C ARG A 346 24.31 -0.39 -33.11
#